data_AF-A0A8J4VNW9-F1
#
_entry.id   AF-A0A8J4VNW9-F1
#
_cell.length_a   1.000
_cell.length_b   1.000
_cell.length_c   1.000
_cell.angle_alpha   90.00
_cell.angle_beta   90.00
_cell.angle_gamma   90.00
#
_symmetry.space_group_name_H-M   'P 1'
#
loop_
_entity.id
_entity.type
_entity.pdbx_description
1 polymer ?
#
loop_
_entity_poly.entity_id
_entity_poly.type
_entity_poly.pdbx_seq_one_letter_code
_entity_poly.pdbx_strand_id
1 'polypeptide(L)'
;MEVYSTPFLLGLLAFLGMQLPVIMADCPLNLTGSNFTLVASICSTNDDRGKCCRYINAVIAVSVAHYANATGNLGVTANLSETCLHSISETLGLYGVPRNATAFCGFGTKIPVNYVCEGRTTVTQMLQSPKFSDVTVNCKLPLSEDTNCRKCVNASITYLRQLIGAEDNMTLSTCRDATFTAIASQVDGVSVVEIASCFFGVQGLSNFP
;
A
#
# COMPACT_ATOMS: atom_id res chain seq x y z
N MET A 1 14.32 -31.22 55.30
CA MET A 1 14.81 -30.86 53.94
C MET A 1 13.66 -31.11 52.99
N GLU A 2 12.57 -30.35 53.02
CA GLU A 2 12.44 -28.91 52.79
C GLU A 2 13.06 -28.39 51.48
N VAL A 3 12.14 -28.09 50.55
CA VAL A 3 12.01 -26.82 49.82
C VAL A 3 13.17 -26.44 48.89
N TYR A 4 13.26 -27.06 47.70
CA TYR A 4 13.92 -26.44 46.53
C TYR A 4 13.27 -26.77 45.17
N SER A 5 12.12 -27.43 45.12
CA SER A 5 11.52 -27.85 43.84
C SER A 5 10.59 -26.80 43.21
N THR A 6 10.05 -25.87 44.00
CA THR A 6 9.10 -24.83 43.55
C THR A 6 9.70 -23.66 42.76
N PRO A 7 10.89 -23.10 43.05
CA PRO A 7 11.40 -21.96 42.28
C PRO A 7 11.87 -22.37 40.88
N PHE A 8 12.25 -23.64 40.68
CA PHE A 8 12.73 -24.15 39.39
C PHE A 8 11.58 -24.30 38.37
N LEU A 9 10.40 -24.74 38.83
CA LEU A 9 9.19 -24.86 38.02
C LEU A 9 8.63 -23.50 37.59
N LEU A 10 8.70 -22.48 38.46
CA LEU A 10 8.31 -21.10 38.13
C LEU A 10 9.27 -20.44 37.12
N GLY A 11 10.58 -20.70 37.24
CA GLY A 11 11.57 -20.25 36.25
C GLY A 11 11.35 -20.86 34.87
N LEU A 12 11.05 -22.16 34.79
CA LEU A 12 10.80 -22.84 33.51
C LEU A 12 9.54 -22.34 32.80
N LEU A 13 8.48 -22.01 33.55
CA LEU A 13 7.25 -21.43 33.00
C LEU A 13 7.47 -20.00 32.47
N ALA A 14 8.33 -19.20 33.12
CA ALA A 14 8.72 -17.88 32.63
C ALA A 14 9.55 -17.95 31.33
N PHE A 15 10.43 -18.96 31.21
CA PHE A 15 11.20 -19.21 29.98
C PHE A 15 10.33 -19.75 28.83
N LEU A 16 9.37 -20.64 29.11
CA LEU A 16 8.42 -21.15 28.12
C LEU A 16 7.42 -20.08 27.65
N GLY A 17 7.04 -19.13 28.52
CA GLY A 17 6.26 -17.95 28.14
C GLY A 17 6.99 -17.01 27.17
N MET A 18 8.33 -16.94 27.23
CA MET A 18 9.16 -16.19 26.28
C MET A 18 9.46 -16.95 24.98
N GLN A 19 9.18 -18.26 24.92
CA GLN A 19 9.38 -19.11 23.75
C GLN A 19 8.09 -19.42 22.97
N LEU A 20 6.96 -18.77 23.31
CA LEU A 20 5.83 -18.78 22.39
C LEU A 20 6.33 -18.17 21.07
N PRO A 21 6.26 -18.90 19.94
CA PRO A 21 6.44 -18.26 18.66
C PRO A 21 5.40 -17.14 18.63
N VAL A 22 5.86 -15.90 18.52
CA VAL A 22 4.98 -14.83 18.08
C VAL A 22 4.37 -15.39 16.80
N ILE A 23 3.07 -15.70 16.84
CA ILE A 23 2.34 -16.03 15.63
C ILE A 23 2.37 -14.71 14.87
N MET A 24 3.42 -14.53 14.05
CA MET A 24 3.52 -13.42 13.14
C MET A 24 2.31 -13.61 12.25
N ALA A 25 1.29 -12.79 12.45
CA ALA A 25 0.15 -12.80 11.57
C ALA A 25 0.69 -12.50 10.17
N ASP A 26 0.40 -13.39 9.22
CA ASP A 26 0.84 -13.25 7.84
C ASP A 26 0.32 -11.92 7.26
N CYS A 27 1.05 -11.37 6.30
CA CYS A 27 0.62 -10.16 5.63
C CYS A 27 -0.71 -10.39 4.88
N PRO A 28 -1.77 -9.61 5.15
CA PRO A 28 -3.07 -9.83 4.51
C PRO A 28 -3.15 -9.27 3.07
N LEU A 29 -2.09 -8.62 2.56
CA LEU A 29 -2.07 -8.07 1.21
C LEU A 29 -1.88 -9.19 0.19
N ASN A 30 -2.89 -9.38 -0.65
CA ASN A 30 -2.83 -10.34 -1.75
C ASN A 30 -2.23 -9.66 -2.99
N LEU A 31 -1.01 -10.06 -3.37
CA LEU A 31 -0.33 -9.57 -4.56
C LEU A 31 -0.52 -10.47 -5.79
N THR A 32 -1.26 -11.58 -5.63
CA THR A 32 -1.50 -12.56 -6.70
C THR A 32 -2.19 -11.88 -7.88
N GLY A 33 -1.74 -12.20 -9.10
CA GLY A 33 -2.27 -11.61 -10.34
C GLY A 33 -1.63 -10.27 -10.73
N SER A 34 -0.72 -9.73 -9.92
CA SER A 34 0.11 -8.59 -10.34
C SER A 34 1.11 -9.01 -11.42
N ASN A 35 1.32 -8.18 -12.43
CA ASN A 35 2.32 -8.42 -13.48
C ASN A 35 3.74 -8.09 -12.99
N PHE A 36 4.28 -8.91 -12.08
CA PHE A 36 5.62 -8.70 -11.55
C PHE A 36 6.73 -8.88 -12.59
N THR A 37 6.49 -9.64 -13.67
CA THR A 37 7.42 -9.73 -14.80
C THR A 37 7.64 -8.38 -15.46
N LEU A 38 6.57 -7.59 -15.64
CA LEU A 38 6.68 -6.22 -16.13
C LEU A 38 7.45 -5.33 -15.16
N VAL A 39 7.14 -5.42 -13.86
CA VAL A 39 7.86 -4.67 -12.81
C VAL A 39 9.35 -5.00 -12.84
N ALA A 40 9.72 -6.28 -12.89
CA ALA A 40 11.10 -6.73 -12.95
C ALA A 40 11.81 -6.23 -14.22
N SER A 41 11.15 -6.30 -15.38
CA SER A 41 11.69 -5.76 -16.63
C SER A 41 12.00 -4.27 -16.53
N ILE A 42 11.06 -3.47 -16.01
CA ILE A 42 11.23 -2.03 -15.82
C ILE A 42 12.33 -1.71 -14.82
N CYS A 43 12.41 -2.48 -13.74
CA CYS A 43 13.40 -2.27 -12.68
C CYS A 43 14.80 -2.80 -13.03
N SER A 44 14.97 -3.57 -14.12
CA SER A 44 16.25 -4.17 -14.51
C SER A 44 17.29 -3.14 -15.00
N THR A 45 16.84 -2.01 -15.54
CA THR A 45 17.71 -0.93 -16.04
C THR A 45 17.91 0.14 -14.97
N ASN A 46 19.17 0.55 -14.73
CA ASN A 46 19.49 1.59 -13.74
C ASN A 46 19.00 3.00 -14.13
N ASP A 47 18.66 3.22 -15.40
CA ASP A 47 18.38 4.56 -15.95
C ASP A 47 16.99 5.10 -15.62
N ASP A 48 16.08 4.29 -15.06
CA ASP A 48 14.72 4.73 -14.74
C ASP A 48 14.21 4.22 -13.38
N ARG A 49 15.01 4.47 -12.33
CA ARG A 49 14.62 4.18 -10.93
C ARG A 49 13.27 4.79 -10.57
N GLY A 50 12.97 5.99 -11.08
CA GLY A 50 11.69 6.66 -10.86
C GLY A 50 10.51 5.84 -11.39
N LYS A 51 10.59 5.34 -12.62
CA LYS A 51 9.55 4.47 -13.19
C LYS A 51 9.46 3.14 -12.44
N CYS A 52 10.58 2.52 -12.08
CA CYS A 52 10.56 1.33 -11.23
C CYS A 52 9.76 1.56 -9.95
N CYS A 53 10.03 2.64 -9.21
CA CYS A 53 9.29 2.94 -7.97
C CYS A 53 7.80 3.23 -8.20
N ARG A 54 7.43 3.88 -9.31
CA ARG A 54 6.01 4.09 -9.66
C ARG A 54 5.29 2.77 -9.90
N TYR A 55 5.92 1.83 -10.62
CA TYR A 55 5.34 0.51 -10.87
C TYR A 55 5.22 -0.32 -9.60
N ILE A 56 6.25 -0.34 -8.75
CA ILE A 56 6.20 -1.02 -7.46
C ILE A 56 5.10 -0.42 -6.56
N ASN A 57 5.03 0.91 -6.47
CA ASN A 57 3.99 1.54 -5.67
C ASN A 57 2.59 1.22 -6.20
N ALA A 58 2.40 1.23 -7.52
CA ALA A 58 1.11 0.93 -8.13
C ALA A 58 0.61 -0.49 -7.81
N VAL A 59 1.46 -1.52 -7.92
CA VAL A 59 1.03 -2.91 -7.61
C VAL A 59 0.71 -3.09 -6.13
N ILE A 60 1.45 -2.44 -5.23
CA ILE A 60 1.17 -2.47 -3.79
C ILE A 60 -0.13 -1.74 -3.50
N ALA A 61 -0.32 -0.54 -4.04
CA ALA A 61 -1.51 0.25 -3.84
C ALA A 61 -2.78 -0.49 -4.33
N VAL A 62 -2.72 -1.19 -5.46
CA VAL A 62 -3.81 -2.05 -5.96
C VAL A 62 -4.17 -3.12 -4.92
N SER A 63 -3.17 -3.81 -4.38
CA SER A 63 -3.38 -4.80 -3.32
C SER A 63 -3.98 -4.18 -2.05
N VAL A 64 -3.51 -3.00 -1.65
CA VAL A 64 -4.06 -2.23 -0.53
C VAL A 64 -5.50 -1.79 -0.81
N ALA A 65 -5.85 -1.43 -2.04
CA ALA A 65 -7.22 -1.08 -2.42
C ALA A 65 -8.18 -2.26 -2.30
N HIS A 66 -7.75 -3.47 -2.67
CA HIS A 66 -8.53 -4.69 -2.43
C HIS A 66 -8.69 -5.00 -0.94
N TYR A 67 -7.62 -4.86 -0.16
CA TYR A 67 -7.69 -4.97 1.30
C TYR A 67 -8.64 -3.94 1.91
N ALA A 68 -8.63 -2.71 1.41
CA ALA A 68 -9.52 -1.64 1.84
C ALA A 68 -10.98 -1.87 1.45
N ASN A 69 -11.23 -2.48 0.29
CA ASN A 69 -12.58 -2.90 -0.09
C ASN A 69 -13.15 -3.94 0.88
N ALA A 70 -12.33 -4.91 1.30
CA ALA A 70 -12.73 -5.96 2.24
C ALA A 70 -12.87 -5.48 3.70
N THR A 71 -12.03 -4.54 4.13
CA THR A 71 -11.91 -4.18 5.57
C THR A 71 -12.38 -2.76 5.91
N GLY A 72 -12.49 -1.87 4.93
CA GLY A 72 -12.72 -0.45 5.12
C GLY A 72 -11.50 0.35 5.62
N ASN A 73 -10.36 -0.29 5.89
CA ASN A 73 -9.13 0.38 6.33
C ASN A 73 -8.29 0.83 5.13
N LEU A 74 -7.67 2.01 5.20
CA LEU A 74 -6.85 2.56 4.11
C LEU A 74 -5.52 1.83 3.92
N GLY A 75 -5.15 0.93 4.82
CA GLY A 75 -3.95 0.12 4.73
C GLY A 75 -3.91 -0.91 5.85
N VAL A 76 -2.91 -1.78 5.81
CA VAL A 76 -2.69 -2.74 6.90
C VAL A 76 -2.43 -2.02 8.21
N THR A 77 -2.73 -2.66 9.33
CA THR A 77 -2.48 -2.08 10.64
C THR A 77 -0.98 -1.88 10.88
N ALA A 78 -0.64 -0.91 11.74
CA ALA A 78 0.76 -0.54 12.01
C ALA A 78 1.61 -1.73 12.49
N ASN A 79 1.04 -2.62 13.30
CA ASN A 79 1.70 -3.82 13.80
C ASN A 79 2.00 -4.88 12.73
N LEU A 80 1.33 -4.84 11.56
CA LEU A 80 1.57 -5.75 10.44
C LEU A 80 2.41 -5.12 9.33
N SER A 81 2.70 -3.81 9.43
CA SER A 81 3.32 -3.06 8.34
C SER A 81 4.73 -3.59 8.01
N GLU A 82 5.56 -3.86 9.02
CA GLU A 82 6.91 -4.41 8.81
C GLU A 82 6.86 -5.81 8.19
N THR A 83 6.03 -6.70 8.73
CA THR A 83 5.81 -8.05 8.19
C THR A 83 5.34 -8.01 6.73
N CYS A 84 4.43 -7.09 6.40
CA CYS A 84 3.98 -6.90 5.03
C CYS A 84 5.07 -6.38 4.10
N LEU A 85 5.83 -5.38 4.51
CA LEU A 85 6.93 -4.85 3.71
C LEU A 85 7.98 -5.92 3.44
N HIS A 86 8.26 -6.78 4.43
CA HIS A 86 9.15 -7.92 4.27
C HIS A 86 8.61 -8.92 3.23
N SER A 87 7.36 -9.37 3.40
CA SER A 87 6.71 -10.31 2.47
C SER A 87 6.61 -9.78 1.04
N ILE A 88 6.30 -8.49 0.86
CA ILE A 88 6.31 -7.84 -0.46
C ILE A 88 7.73 -7.83 -1.04
N SER A 89 8.74 -7.49 -0.23
CA SER A 89 10.14 -7.46 -0.67
C SER A 89 10.61 -8.84 -1.13
N GLU A 90 10.25 -9.90 -0.41
CA GLU A 90 10.55 -11.28 -0.81
C GLU A 90 9.85 -11.63 -2.13
N THR A 91 8.56 -11.30 -2.25
CA THR A 91 7.77 -11.51 -3.47
C THR A 91 8.43 -10.82 -4.66
N LEU A 92 8.76 -9.54 -4.56
CA LEU A 92 9.44 -8.78 -5.62
C LEU A 92 10.77 -9.45 -6.03
N GLY A 93 11.56 -9.90 -5.05
CA GLY A 93 12.81 -10.61 -5.30
C GLY A 93 12.64 -11.94 -6.03
N LEU A 94 11.60 -12.72 -5.67
CA LEU A 94 11.27 -13.98 -6.34
C LEU A 94 10.91 -13.78 -7.82
N TYR A 95 10.27 -12.66 -8.15
CA TYR A 95 9.94 -12.31 -9.54
C TYR A 95 11.05 -11.56 -10.29
N GLY A 96 12.24 -11.43 -9.70
CA GLY A 96 13.42 -10.88 -10.38
C GLY A 96 13.56 -9.35 -10.30
N VAL A 97 12.79 -8.67 -9.45
CA VAL A 97 13.03 -7.25 -9.14
C VAL A 97 14.34 -7.13 -8.34
N PRO A 98 15.26 -6.21 -8.70
CA PRO A 98 16.52 -6.06 -7.98
C PRO A 98 16.32 -5.79 -6.49
N ARG A 99 17.08 -6.49 -5.64
CA ARG A 99 16.96 -6.38 -4.16
C ARG A 99 17.17 -4.97 -3.63
N ASN A 100 17.98 -4.14 -4.31
CA ASN A 100 18.19 -2.75 -3.94
C ASN A 100 17.03 -1.82 -4.34
N ALA A 101 16.04 -2.29 -5.10
CA ALA A 101 14.86 -1.52 -5.49
C ALA A 101 14.01 -1.10 -4.30
N THR A 102 13.79 -1.99 -3.34
CA THR A 102 13.07 -1.66 -2.11
C THR A 102 13.78 -0.56 -1.31
N ALA A 103 15.11 -0.59 -1.28
CA ALA A 103 15.93 0.44 -0.64
C ALA A 103 15.85 1.79 -1.36
N PHE A 104 16.12 1.84 -2.68
CA PHE A 104 16.13 3.13 -3.39
C PHE A 104 14.72 3.71 -3.59
N CYS A 105 13.68 2.88 -3.59
CA CYS A 105 12.30 3.33 -3.62
C CYS A 105 11.75 3.76 -2.25
N GLY A 106 12.48 3.49 -1.16
CA GLY A 106 12.09 3.89 0.19
C GLY A 106 10.89 3.11 0.70
N PHE A 107 10.93 1.78 0.66
CA PHE A 107 9.91 0.95 1.31
C PHE A 107 9.69 1.33 2.78
N GLY A 108 8.43 1.39 3.19
CA GLY A 108 8.02 1.78 4.54
C GLY A 108 8.08 3.28 4.84
N THR A 109 8.72 4.09 4.00
CA THR A 109 8.76 5.55 4.15
C THR A 109 8.04 6.26 3.01
N LYS A 110 8.44 5.99 1.77
CA LYS A 110 7.84 6.54 0.54
C LYS A 110 6.81 5.60 -0.09
N ILE A 111 6.98 4.30 0.10
CA ILE A 111 6.02 3.26 -0.31
C ILE A 111 5.57 2.52 0.96
N PRO A 112 4.57 3.08 1.68
CA PRO A 112 3.99 2.42 2.84
C PRO A 112 2.93 1.39 2.43
N VAL A 113 2.50 0.58 3.41
CA VAL A 113 1.34 -0.33 3.30
C VAL A 113 0.23 0.03 4.29
N ASN A 114 0.53 0.94 5.23
CA ASN A 114 -0.40 1.56 6.16
C ASN A 114 -0.53 3.03 5.77
N TYR A 115 -1.72 3.44 5.36
CA TYR A 115 -1.98 4.81 4.93
C TYR A 115 -2.72 5.57 6.03
N VAL A 116 -2.05 6.60 6.56
CA VAL A 116 -2.62 7.56 7.48
C VAL A 116 -2.53 8.93 6.83
N CYS A 117 -3.66 9.59 6.61
CA CYS A 117 -3.71 10.91 5.98
C CYS A 117 -4.46 11.90 6.87
N GLU A 118 -3.75 12.84 7.49
CA GLU A 118 -4.34 13.80 8.44
C GLU A 118 -5.23 13.11 9.49
N GLY A 119 -4.71 12.04 10.09
CA GLY A 119 -5.42 11.23 11.09
C GLY A 119 -6.50 10.28 10.53
N ARG A 120 -6.72 10.26 9.21
CA ARG A 120 -7.69 9.35 8.56
C ARG A 120 -7.04 8.02 8.28
N THR A 121 -7.69 6.95 8.71
CA THR A 121 -7.22 5.57 8.59
C THR A 121 -8.25 4.67 7.91
N THR A 122 -9.46 5.15 7.66
CA THR A 122 -10.53 4.38 7.00
C THR A 122 -11.00 5.04 5.71
N VAL A 123 -11.50 4.22 4.79
CA VAL A 123 -12.11 4.66 3.53
C VAL A 123 -13.25 5.63 3.80
N THR A 124 -14.13 5.31 4.75
CA THR A 124 -15.25 6.18 5.12
C THR A 124 -14.80 7.56 5.59
N GLN A 125 -13.74 7.64 6.41
CA GLN A 125 -13.20 8.93 6.86
C GLN A 125 -12.63 9.77 5.70
N MET A 126 -12.03 9.13 4.69
CA MET A 126 -11.59 9.81 3.47
C MET A 126 -12.79 10.30 2.65
N LEU A 127 -13.75 9.42 2.37
CA LEU A 127 -14.95 9.76 1.58
C LEU A 127 -15.78 10.88 2.21
N GLN A 128 -15.85 10.93 3.54
CA GLN A 128 -16.57 11.97 4.29
C GLN A 128 -15.75 13.24 4.52
N SER A 129 -14.48 13.26 4.11
CA SER A 129 -13.66 14.45 4.28
C SER A 129 -14.18 15.61 3.41
N PRO A 130 -14.04 16.86 3.87
CA PRO A 130 -14.46 18.02 3.09
C PRO A 130 -13.85 17.99 1.69
N LYS A 131 -14.68 18.26 0.67
CA LYS A 131 -14.28 18.33 -0.75
C LYS A 131 -13.85 17.01 -1.41
N PHE A 132 -13.91 15.86 -0.71
CA PHE A 132 -13.64 14.57 -1.35
C PHE A 132 -14.64 14.20 -2.46
N SER A 133 -15.86 14.71 -2.38
CA SER A 133 -16.87 14.56 -3.42
C SER A 133 -16.37 15.03 -4.79
N ASP A 134 -15.51 16.05 -4.84
CA ASP A 134 -14.96 16.58 -6.08
C ASP A 134 -14.00 15.56 -6.71
N VAL A 135 -13.22 14.85 -5.90
CA VAL A 135 -12.39 13.71 -6.35
C VAL A 135 -13.29 12.61 -6.90
N THR A 136 -14.31 12.22 -6.14
CA THR A 136 -15.22 11.12 -6.52
C THR A 136 -15.91 11.39 -7.85
N VAL A 137 -16.37 12.63 -8.09
CA VAL A 137 -17.04 13.01 -9.34
C VAL A 137 -16.08 13.02 -10.54
N ASN A 138 -14.86 13.52 -10.35
CA ASN A 138 -13.88 13.64 -11.43
C ASN A 138 -13.13 12.33 -11.73
N CYS A 139 -13.16 11.37 -10.80
CA CYS A 139 -12.55 10.04 -10.94
C CYS A 139 -13.55 8.95 -11.36
N LYS A 140 -14.73 9.34 -11.86
CA LYS A 140 -15.67 8.38 -12.47
C LYS A 140 -15.05 7.74 -13.70
N LEU A 141 -15.21 6.43 -13.81
CA LEU A 141 -14.73 5.63 -14.93
C LEU A 141 -15.57 5.86 -16.20
N PRO A 142 -14.99 5.64 -17.39
CA PRO A 142 -13.61 5.21 -17.64
C PRO A 142 -12.57 6.35 -17.53
N LEU A 143 -11.35 6.00 -17.09
CA LEU A 143 -10.18 6.90 -16.98
C LEU A 143 -9.12 6.64 -18.05
N SER A 144 -9.33 5.66 -18.93
CA SER A 144 -8.48 5.34 -20.07
C SER A 144 -8.30 6.49 -21.07
N GLU A 145 -9.24 7.46 -21.10
CA GLU A 145 -9.05 8.71 -21.81
C GLU A 145 -8.16 9.68 -21.01
N ASP A 146 -7.06 10.15 -21.59
CA ASP A 146 -6.09 11.07 -20.97
C ASP A 146 -6.76 12.31 -20.33
N THR A 147 -7.83 12.80 -20.95
CA THR A 147 -8.59 13.95 -20.42
C THR A 147 -9.29 13.64 -19.11
N ASN A 148 -9.84 12.44 -18.94
CA ASN A 148 -10.55 12.03 -17.72
C ASN A 148 -9.55 11.67 -16.62
N CYS A 149 -8.47 10.95 -16.97
CA CYS A 149 -7.40 10.70 -16.02
C CYS A 149 -6.81 12.01 -15.46
N ARG A 150 -6.52 12.98 -16.33
CA ARG A 150 -6.01 14.28 -15.90
C ARG A 150 -6.98 15.04 -15.00
N LYS A 151 -8.29 15.00 -15.29
CA LYS A 151 -9.32 15.62 -14.41
C LYS A 151 -9.31 14.96 -13.02
N CYS A 152 -9.29 13.64 -12.99
CA CYS A 152 -9.24 12.87 -11.75
C CYS A 152 -8.00 13.21 -10.91
N VAL A 153 -6.80 13.10 -11.48
CA VAL A 153 -5.53 13.40 -10.79
C VAL A 153 -5.48 14.86 -10.32
N ASN A 154 -5.94 15.81 -11.14
CA ASN A 154 -5.98 17.22 -10.74
C ASN A 154 -6.97 17.49 -9.60
N ALA A 155 -8.13 16.82 -9.59
CA ALA A 155 -9.08 16.91 -8.49
C ALA A 155 -8.48 16.35 -7.20
N SER A 156 -7.79 15.20 -7.26
CA SER A 156 -7.06 14.64 -6.12
C SER A 156 -5.98 15.57 -5.60
N ILE A 157 -5.15 16.15 -6.47
CA ILE A 157 -4.11 17.11 -6.06
C ILE A 157 -4.73 18.34 -5.40
N THR A 158 -5.85 18.84 -5.92
CA THR A 158 -6.55 20.01 -5.37
C THR A 158 -7.10 19.70 -3.97
N TYR A 159 -7.76 18.55 -3.82
CA TYR A 159 -8.24 18.06 -2.54
C TYR A 159 -7.09 17.93 -1.53
N LEU A 160 -5.99 17.30 -1.92
CA LEU A 160 -4.83 17.10 -1.04
C LEU A 160 -4.22 18.42 -0.59
N ARG A 161 -4.02 19.38 -1.49
CA ARG A 161 -3.51 20.71 -1.14
C ARG A 161 -4.40 21.44 -0.13
N GLN A 162 -5.71 21.25 -0.20
CA GLN A 162 -6.65 21.83 0.75
C GLN A 162 -6.66 21.08 2.09
N LEU A 163 -6.50 19.76 2.05
CA LEU A 163 -6.51 18.93 3.24
C LEU A 163 -5.26 19.10 4.10
N ILE A 164 -4.08 19.01 3.47
CA ILE A 164 -2.80 18.96 4.19
C ILE A 164 -2.10 20.33 4.21
N GLY A 165 -2.40 21.23 3.27
CA GLY A 165 -1.70 22.51 3.18
C GLY A 165 -0.24 22.35 2.73
N ALA A 166 0.68 23.03 3.42
CA ALA A 166 2.11 23.02 3.12
C ALA A 166 2.84 21.96 3.97
N GLU A 167 2.55 20.69 3.69
CA GLU A 167 3.16 19.53 4.35
C GLU A 167 4.35 18.96 3.58
N ASP A 168 5.10 18.06 4.22
CA ASP A 168 6.25 17.40 3.61
C ASP A 168 5.85 16.41 2.49
N ASN A 169 6.83 16.09 1.63
CA ASN A 169 6.63 15.23 0.46
C ASN A 169 6.14 13.81 0.80
N MET A 170 6.48 13.31 1.99
CA MET A 170 6.15 11.97 2.48
C MET A 170 4.67 11.92 2.91
N THR A 171 4.22 12.95 3.63
CA THR A 171 2.80 13.16 3.97
C THR A 171 1.95 13.29 2.70
N LEU A 172 2.38 14.12 1.74
CA LEU A 172 1.69 14.24 0.45
C LEU A 172 1.60 12.90 -0.31
N SER A 173 2.69 12.13 -0.36
CA SER A 173 2.72 10.82 -1.03
C SER A 173 1.77 9.84 -0.36
N THR A 174 1.81 9.75 0.97
CA THR A 174 0.94 8.85 1.74
C THR A 174 -0.53 9.23 1.57
N CYS A 175 -0.85 10.53 1.65
CA CYS A 175 -2.21 11.01 1.43
C CYS A 175 -2.71 10.80 0.00
N ARG A 176 -1.83 10.89 -1.00
CA ARG A 176 -2.17 10.56 -2.38
C ARG A 176 -2.53 9.08 -2.53
N ASP A 177 -1.72 8.21 -1.94
CA ASP A 177 -1.95 6.77 -2.01
C ASP A 177 -3.22 6.39 -1.19
N ALA A 178 -3.47 7.06 -0.06
CA ALA A 178 -4.74 6.96 0.68
C ALA A 178 -5.96 7.42 -0.15
N THR A 179 -5.80 8.50 -0.92
CA THR A 179 -6.86 9.02 -1.81
C THR A 179 -7.18 8.03 -2.91
N PHE A 180 -6.13 7.46 -3.54
CA PHE A 180 -6.27 6.38 -4.51
C PHE A 180 -7.01 5.19 -3.89
N THR A 181 -6.59 4.71 -2.73
CA THR A 181 -7.23 3.57 -2.03
C THR A 181 -8.69 3.85 -1.71
N ALA A 182 -9.01 5.07 -1.28
CA ALA A 182 -10.39 5.45 -0.94
C ALA A 182 -11.33 5.38 -2.15
N ILE A 183 -10.90 5.80 -3.36
CA ILE A 183 -11.72 5.69 -4.57
C ILE A 183 -11.69 4.28 -5.17
N ALA A 184 -10.52 3.63 -5.20
CA ALA A 184 -10.33 2.36 -5.87
C ALA A 184 -11.00 1.21 -5.09
N SER A 185 -11.08 1.31 -3.77
CA SER A 185 -11.82 0.35 -2.94
C SER A 185 -13.34 0.34 -3.21
N GLN A 186 -13.87 1.28 -3.99
CA GLN A 186 -15.30 1.39 -4.28
C GLN A 186 -15.70 0.78 -5.64
N VAL A 187 -14.76 0.18 -6.36
CA VAL A 187 -14.98 -0.36 -7.72
C VAL A 187 -14.52 -1.81 -7.85
N ASP A 188 -14.88 -2.46 -8.96
CA ASP A 188 -14.44 -3.83 -9.26
C ASP A 188 -12.94 -3.91 -9.58
N GLY A 189 -12.37 -5.12 -9.61
CA GLY A 189 -10.92 -5.29 -9.75
C GLY A 189 -10.33 -4.83 -11.08
N VAL A 190 -11.07 -4.87 -12.19
CA VAL A 190 -10.58 -4.35 -13.47
C VAL A 190 -10.49 -2.83 -13.41
N SER A 191 -11.54 -2.21 -12.87
CA SER A 191 -11.65 -0.79 -12.62
C SER A 191 -10.55 -0.25 -11.68
N VAL A 192 -10.17 -1.01 -10.64
CA VAL A 192 -9.04 -0.65 -9.75
C VAL A 192 -7.75 -0.45 -10.53
N VAL A 193 -7.45 -1.34 -11.49
CA VAL A 193 -6.22 -1.29 -12.29
C VAL A 193 -6.21 -0.08 -13.23
N GLU A 194 -7.37 0.28 -13.78
CA GLU A 194 -7.51 1.49 -14.62
C GLU A 194 -7.24 2.77 -13.81
N ILE A 195 -7.80 2.86 -12.60
CA ILE A 195 -7.54 3.99 -11.69
C ILE A 195 -6.06 4.01 -11.30
N ALA A 196 -5.44 2.86 -11.01
CA ALA A 196 -4.03 2.78 -10.63
C ALA A 196 -3.12 3.24 -11.78
N SER A 197 -3.41 2.79 -13.00
CA SER A 197 -2.68 3.19 -14.20
C SER A 197 -2.68 4.71 -14.36
N CYS A 198 -3.83 5.34 -14.14
CA CYS A 198 -3.97 6.79 -14.15
C CYS A 198 -3.20 7.48 -12.99
N PHE A 199 -3.44 7.10 -11.74
CA PHE A 199 -2.88 7.77 -10.56
C PHE A 199 -1.35 7.70 -10.48
N PHE A 200 -0.80 6.54 -10.86
CA PHE A 200 0.64 6.31 -10.79
C PHE A 200 1.35 6.59 -12.12
N GLY A 201 0.62 6.91 -13.19
CA GLY A 201 1.18 7.19 -14.51
C GLY A 201 1.94 5.99 -15.07
N VAL A 202 1.33 4.81 -14.98
CA VAL A 202 1.89 3.51 -15.40
C VAL A 202 0.93 2.80 -16.33
N GLN A 203 1.42 1.84 -17.10
CA GLN A 203 0.62 1.06 -18.07
C GLN A 203 0.92 -0.43 -17.94
N GLY A 204 -0.03 -1.29 -18.34
CA GLY A 204 0.16 -2.75 -18.36
C GLY A 204 0.19 -3.39 -16.97
N LEU A 205 -0.37 -2.72 -15.95
CA LEU A 205 -0.53 -3.28 -14.61
C LEU A 205 -1.40 -4.54 -14.62
N SER A 206 -2.35 -4.63 -15.55
CA SER A 206 -3.19 -5.80 -15.80
C SER A 206 -2.51 -6.78 -16.73
N ASN A 207 -2.42 -8.03 -16.30
CA ASN A 207 -2.55 -9.21 -17.15
C ASN A 207 -3.60 -10.08 -16.45
N PHE A 208 -4.77 -10.27 -17.07
CA PHE A 208 -5.73 -11.27 -16.61
C PHE A 208 -6.39 -11.91 -17.83
N PRO A 209 -6.77 -13.19 -17.73
CA PRO A 209 -7.55 -13.77 -16.62
C PRO A 209 -6.78 -14.65 -15.63
#